data_AF-A0A9P9FSU7-F1
#
_entry.id   AF-A0A9P9FSU7-F1
#
_cell.length_a   1.000
_cell.length_b   1.000
_cell.length_c   1.000
_cell.angle_alpha   90.00
_cell.angle_beta   90.00
_cell.angle_gamma   90.00
#
_symmetry.space_group_name_H-M   'P 1'
#
loop_
_entity.id
_entity.type
_entity.pdbx_description
1 polymer ?
#
loop_
_entity_poly.entity_id
_entity_poly.type
_entity_poly.pdbx_seq_one_letter_code
_entity_poly.pdbx_strand_id
1 'polypeptide(L)'
;MASQEEQARRRLILEARSRQLQISAARQQETQPRNVGTMAMTMGPAMGSSMGSSYDDVPITEPDDLLLLAGETPLQPDFAPFQAACRNGPLSTVELIVASKLRTPAFLHQGLILALGSGNVDAARYLFGAKAPIARQTPIHILSAPSDRKTRLFEILTQHGWSPNTPGFYGAVLFPRIVSNVALLEWFLRHGADPNLGAQRDNRDCNGPPETDSCSALEAAASHGSVEAVQKLVSAGAQIRNGAPLYFAAGVCPPGANPHAGLVTPSREFDAARVRIMALLVENCADVNQKLESRHMTPQYPTVNAVMAGAVGRVRWLLNHEADPALRGAFGSASEYAHRMGSEDEKGY
;
A
#
# COMPACT_ATOMS: atom_id res chain seq x y z
N MET A 1 -6.08 20.92 -53.41
CA MET A 1 -5.96 21.78 -52.21
C MET A 1 -5.59 21.01 -50.92
N ALA A 2 -5.79 19.69 -50.81
CA ALA A 2 -5.45 18.91 -49.60
C ALA A 2 -3.93 18.73 -49.30
N SER A 3 -3.04 18.89 -50.29
CA SER A 3 -1.61 18.62 -50.13
C SER A 3 -0.83 19.67 -49.33
N GLN A 4 -1.29 20.92 -49.28
CA GLN A 4 -0.60 21.98 -48.54
C GLN A 4 -0.94 21.96 -47.04
N GLU A 5 -2.17 21.61 -46.69
CA GLU A 5 -2.60 21.45 -45.30
C GLU A 5 -1.90 20.28 -44.61
N GLU A 6 -1.70 19.17 -45.32
CA GLU A 6 -1.00 18.01 -44.76
C GLU A 6 0.49 18.29 -44.56
N GLN A 7 1.11 19.05 -45.45
CA GLN A 7 2.49 19.52 -45.29
C GLN A 7 2.63 20.52 -44.14
N ALA A 8 1.66 21.41 -43.94
CA ALA A 8 1.63 22.34 -42.81
C ALA A 8 1.49 21.59 -41.48
N ARG A 9 0.61 20.57 -41.39
CA ARG A 9 0.47 19.71 -40.21
C ARG A 9 1.76 18.94 -39.89
N ARG A 10 2.43 18.38 -40.90
CA ARG A 10 3.70 17.66 -40.71
C ARG A 10 4.81 18.57 -40.20
N ARG A 11 4.88 19.82 -40.67
CA ARG A 11 5.85 20.82 -40.15
C ARG A 11 5.57 21.19 -38.69
N LEU A 12 4.30 21.42 -38.35
CA LEU A 12 3.87 21.71 -36.98
C LEU A 12 4.22 20.57 -36.00
N ILE A 13 4.01 19.32 -36.41
CA ILE A 13 4.36 18.15 -35.59
C ILE A 13 5.87 18.03 -35.40
N LEU A 14 6.67 18.29 -36.44
CA LEU A 14 8.13 18.26 -36.36
C LEU A 14 8.68 19.38 -35.48
N GLU A 15 8.13 20.59 -35.56
CA GLU A 15 8.51 21.70 -34.70
C GLU A 15 8.14 21.45 -33.23
N ALA A 16 6.96 20.90 -32.97
CA ALA A 16 6.53 20.54 -31.62
C ALA A 16 7.48 19.49 -31.01
N ARG A 17 7.87 18.48 -31.79
CA ARG A 17 8.80 17.44 -31.35
C ARG A 17 10.20 17.98 -31.10
N SER A 18 10.66 18.92 -31.93
CA SER A 18 11.96 19.60 -31.74
C SER A 18 11.97 20.46 -30.47
N ARG A 19 10.88 21.20 -30.18
CA ARG A 19 10.76 21.95 -28.92
C ARG A 19 10.74 21.03 -27.70
N GLN A 20 10.04 19.89 -27.80
CA GLN A 20 9.95 18.94 -26.70
C GLN A 20 11.33 18.34 -26.38
N LEU A 21 12.14 18.05 -27.41
CA LEU A 21 13.52 17.60 -27.25
C LEU A 21 14.41 18.68 -26.63
N GLN A 22 14.28 19.95 -27.05
CA GLN A 22 15.04 21.06 -26.46
C GLN A 22 14.69 21.29 -24.98
N ILE A 23 13.40 21.20 -24.61
CA ILE A 23 12.95 21.32 -23.21
C ILE A 23 13.49 20.16 -22.37
N SER A 24 13.52 18.94 -22.91
CA SER A 24 14.08 17.79 -22.21
C SER A 24 15.60 17.89 -22.03
N ALA A 25 16.32 18.42 -23.03
CA ALA A 25 17.77 18.65 -22.95
C ALA A 25 18.13 19.76 -21.96
N ALA A 26 17.34 20.84 -21.89
CA ALA A 26 17.52 21.90 -20.89
C ALA A 26 17.29 21.37 -19.46
N ARG A 27 16.25 20.55 -19.25
CA ARG A 27 15.99 19.90 -17.94
C ARG A 27 17.07 18.90 -17.52
N GLN A 28 17.74 18.26 -18.47
CA GLN A 28 18.89 17.38 -18.18
C GLN A 28 20.18 18.16 -17.87
N GLN A 29 20.32 19.39 -18.40
CA GLN A 29 21.44 20.26 -18.04
C GLN A 29 21.27 20.93 -16.67
N GLU A 30 20.03 21.17 -16.23
CA GLU A 30 19.74 21.68 -14.86
C GLU A 30 19.91 20.64 -13.76
N THR A 31 19.98 19.34 -14.08
CA THR A 31 20.13 18.25 -13.10
C THR A 31 21.56 17.71 -12.95
N GLN A 32 22.56 18.31 -13.60
CA GLN A 32 23.98 17.99 -13.33
C GLN A 32 24.55 18.87 -12.20
N PRO A 33 25.04 18.30 -11.09
CA PRO A 33 25.69 19.07 -10.03
C PRO A 33 27.06 19.57 -10.51
N ARG A 34 27.21 20.90 -10.62
CA ARG A 34 28.52 21.55 -10.78
C ARG A 34 29.27 21.49 -9.44
N ASN A 35 30.30 20.66 -9.39
CA ASN A 35 31.28 20.61 -8.31
C ASN A 35 32.14 21.89 -8.31
N VAL A 36 31.95 22.80 -7.36
CA VAL A 36 32.98 23.72 -6.84
C VAL A 36 32.70 23.96 -5.36
N GLY A 37 33.70 23.73 -4.53
CA GLY A 37 33.56 23.76 -3.07
C GLY A 37 33.55 25.15 -2.43
N THR A 38 33.42 25.07 -1.10
CA THR A 38 33.63 26.08 -0.04
C THR A 38 32.37 26.79 0.48
N MET A 39 32.27 26.77 1.82
CA MET A 39 31.10 26.98 2.67
C MET A 39 30.58 28.42 2.72
N ALA A 40 29.25 28.59 2.77
CA ALA A 40 28.56 29.57 3.62
C ALA A 40 27.07 29.21 3.71
N MET A 41 26.62 28.84 4.91
CA MET A 41 25.21 28.58 5.22
C MET A 41 24.43 29.89 5.21
N THR A 42 23.60 30.10 4.18
CA THR A 42 22.49 31.05 4.22
C THR A 42 21.21 30.28 3.87
N MET A 43 20.44 29.96 4.91
CA MET A 43 19.15 29.26 4.79
C MET A 43 18.12 30.21 4.16
N GLY A 44 18.02 30.19 2.84
CA GLY A 44 16.82 30.66 2.15
C GLY A 44 15.68 29.66 2.35
N PRO A 45 14.41 30.10 2.37
CA PRO A 45 13.29 29.20 2.53
C PRO A 45 13.26 28.27 1.33
N ALA A 46 13.52 26.98 1.58
CA ALA A 46 13.31 25.94 0.62
C ALA A 46 11.86 26.02 0.15
N MET A 47 11.66 26.30 -1.14
CA MET A 47 10.39 26.01 -1.80
C MET A 47 10.19 24.51 -1.67
N GLY A 48 9.42 24.11 -0.66
CA GLY A 48 8.96 22.77 -0.49
C GLY A 48 8.27 22.37 -1.78
N SER A 49 8.79 21.32 -2.41
CA SER A 49 7.97 20.53 -3.31
C SER A 49 6.78 20.09 -2.46
N SER A 50 5.64 20.75 -2.65
CA SER A 50 4.39 20.30 -2.03
C SER A 50 4.18 18.88 -2.54
N MET A 51 4.50 17.90 -1.69
CA MET A 51 3.96 16.56 -1.90
C MET A 51 2.44 16.74 -2.00
N GLY A 52 1.84 16.24 -3.08
CA GLY A 52 0.40 16.35 -3.30
C GLY A 52 -0.38 15.92 -2.07
N SER A 53 -1.51 16.58 -1.79
CA SER A 53 -2.37 16.20 -0.67
C SER A 53 -2.95 14.81 -0.91
N SER A 54 -3.29 14.10 0.17
CA SER A 54 -3.91 12.77 0.11
C SER A 54 -5.28 12.75 -0.58
N TYR A 55 -5.82 13.93 -0.91
CA TYR A 55 -7.14 14.12 -1.49
C TYR A 55 -7.12 15.14 -2.64
N ASP A 56 -6.00 15.24 -3.37
CA ASP A 56 -5.89 16.10 -4.56
C ASP A 56 -6.92 15.78 -5.66
N ASP A 57 -7.56 14.60 -5.59
CA ASP A 57 -8.64 14.16 -6.47
C ASP A 57 -10.04 14.57 -6.00
N VAL A 58 -10.16 15.30 -4.89
CA VAL A 58 -11.39 15.96 -4.46
C VAL A 58 -11.48 17.34 -5.12
N PRO A 59 -12.58 17.68 -5.80
CA PRO A 59 -12.73 18.99 -6.43
C PRO A 59 -12.68 20.14 -5.41
N ILE A 60 -11.75 21.08 -5.65
CA ILE A 60 -11.65 22.35 -4.92
C ILE A 60 -12.55 23.38 -5.63
N THR A 61 -13.52 23.89 -4.91
CA THR A 61 -14.52 24.85 -5.40
C THR A 61 -14.46 26.19 -4.68
N GLU A 62 -13.97 26.20 -3.44
CA GLU A 62 -13.81 27.39 -2.61
C GLU A 62 -12.41 27.41 -1.95
N PRO A 63 -11.87 28.58 -1.59
CA PRO A 63 -10.55 28.67 -0.94
C PRO A 63 -10.46 27.87 0.37
N ASP A 64 -11.55 27.81 1.14
CA ASP A 64 -11.64 27.05 2.39
C ASP A 64 -11.50 25.53 2.19
N ASP A 65 -11.72 25.02 0.97
CA ASP A 65 -11.59 23.59 0.67
C ASP A 65 -10.15 23.10 0.87
N LEU A 66 -9.15 23.95 0.63
CA LEU A 66 -7.75 23.59 0.89
C LEU A 66 -7.49 23.33 2.37
N LEU A 67 -8.08 24.13 3.25
CA LEU A 67 -7.98 23.95 4.71
C LEU A 67 -8.66 22.65 5.13
N LEU A 68 -9.84 22.37 4.57
CA LEU A 68 -10.58 21.13 4.80
C LEU A 68 -9.76 19.90 4.42
N LEU A 69 -9.17 19.89 3.22
CA LEU A 69 -8.37 18.76 2.72
C LEU A 69 -7.02 18.62 3.42
N ALA A 70 -6.48 19.69 3.99
CA ALA A 70 -5.30 19.67 4.86
C ALA A 70 -5.60 19.16 6.28
N GLY A 71 -6.88 18.93 6.62
CA GLY A 71 -7.31 18.52 7.96
C GLY A 71 -7.30 19.67 8.97
N GLU A 72 -7.20 20.92 8.51
CA GLU A 72 -7.32 22.10 9.35
C GLU A 72 -8.81 22.42 9.61
N THR A 73 -9.10 23.02 10.76
CA THR A 73 -10.47 23.42 11.10
C THR A 73 -10.74 24.77 10.44
N PRO A 74 -11.64 24.87 9.45
CA PRO A 74 -11.98 26.14 8.85
C PRO A 74 -12.65 27.05 9.88
N LEU A 75 -12.67 28.35 9.59
CA LEU A 75 -13.35 29.36 10.41
C LEU A 75 -14.89 29.24 10.38
N GLN A 76 -15.44 28.18 9.78
CA GLN A 76 -16.87 27.97 9.66
C GLN A 76 -17.46 27.41 10.98
N PRO A 77 -18.37 28.13 11.64
CA PRO A 77 -18.84 27.79 12.99
C PRO A 77 -19.65 26.48 13.05
N ASP A 78 -20.22 26.05 11.93
CA ASP A 78 -21.01 24.81 11.82
C ASP A 78 -20.15 23.56 11.55
N PHE A 79 -18.86 23.73 11.23
CA PHE A 79 -18.01 22.61 10.84
C PHE A 79 -17.62 21.71 12.02
N ALA A 80 -17.30 22.27 13.19
CA ALA A 80 -17.00 21.45 14.37
C ALA A 80 -18.22 20.61 14.83
N PRO A 81 -19.45 21.17 14.93
CA PRO A 81 -20.67 20.39 15.12
C PRO A 81 -20.89 19.31 14.06
N PHE A 82 -20.62 19.62 12.79
CA PHE A 82 -20.73 18.67 11.69
C PHE A 82 -19.76 17.49 11.83
N GLN A 83 -18.49 17.74 12.13
CA GLN A 83 -17.50 16.70 12.36
C GLN A 83 -17.89 15.78 13.52
N ALA A 84 -18.34 16.36 14.65
CA ALA A 84 -18.81 15.59 15.79
C ALA A 84 -20.02 14.71 15.41
N ALA A 85 -20.96 15.26 14.65
CA ALA A 85 -22.12 14.54 14.15
C ALA A 85 -21.74 13.38 13.23
N CYS A 86 -20.82 13.60 12.29
CA CYS A 86 -20.35 12.55 11.39
C CYS A 86 -19.66 11.41 12.13
N ARG A 87 -18.88 11.70 13.18
CA ARG A 87 -18.21 10.66 13.98
C ARG A 87 -19.22 9.81 14.74
N ASN A 88 -20.02 10.42 15.62
CA ASN A 88 -20.84 9.69 16.59
C ASN A 88 -22.19 10.34 16.91
N GLY A 89 -22.56 11.43 16.22
CA GLY A 89 -23.80 12.13 16.52
C GLY A 89 -25.00 11.64 15.71
N PRO A 90 -26.19 12.20 15.99
CA PRO A 90 -27.41 11.80 15.33
C PRO A 90 -27.40 12.24 13.85
N LEU A 91 -27.94 11.38 12.98
CA LEU A 91 -28.09 11.67 11.55
C LEU A 91 -28.80 13.01 11.31
N SER A 92 -29.81 13.34 12.11
CA SER A 92 -30.57 14.59 11.99
C SER A 92 -29.69 15.85 12.06
N THR A 93 -28.58 15.83 12.80
CA THR A 93 -27.64 16.96 12.86
C THR A 93 -26.82 17.05 11.56
N VAL A 94 -26.40 15.92 11.00
CA VAL A 94 -25.73 15.86 9.70
C VAL A 94 -26.66 16.40 8.62
N GLU A 95 -27.91 15.94 8.61
CA GLU A 95 -28.94 16.37 7.66
C GLU A 95 -29.21 17.87 7.73
N LEU A 96 -29.44 18.38 8.95
CA LEU A 96 -29.70 19.80 9.18
C LEU A 96 -28.55 20.68 8.71
N ILE A 97 -27.30 20.31 9.01
CA ILE A 97 -26.13 21.10 8.60
C ILE A 97 -25.94 21.01 7.08
N VAL A 98 -26.06 19.83 6.47
CA VAL A 98 -25.89 19.70 5.01
C VAL A 98 -27.01 20.42 4.24
N ALA A 99 -28.25 20.43 4.77
CA ALA A 99 -29.39 21.10 4.12
C ALA A 99 -29.40 22.62 4.31
N SER A 100 -28.69 23.18 5.29
CA SER A 100 -28.77 24.61 5.63
C SER A 100 -28.14 25.55 4.59
N LYS A 101 -27.17 25.06 3.82
CA LYS A 101 -26.54 25.78 2.71
C LYS A 101 -25.90 24.79 1.74
N LEU A 102 -25.62 25.24 0.51
CA LEU A 102 -24.85 24.46 -0.44
C LEU A 102 -23.48 24.11 0.14
N ARG A 103 -23.09 22.84 0.07
CA ARG A 103 -21.83 22.32 0.60
C ARG A 103 -20.89 21.97 -0.54
N THR A 104 -19.61 22.30 -0.37
CA THR A 104 -18.57 21.94 -1.33
C THR A 104 -18.32 20.43 -1.29
N PRO A 105 -17.78 19.84 -2.37
CA PRO A 105 -17.37 18.44 -2.38
C PRO A 105 -16.36 18.12 -1.26
N ALA A 106 -15.43 19.02 -0.97
CA ALA A 106 -14.45 18.86 0.11
C ALA A 106 -15.11 18.85 1.49
N PHE A 107 -16.10 19.71 1.74
CA PHE A 107 -16.86 19.72 3.00
C PHE A 107 -17.55 18.38 3.23
N LEU A 108 -18.24 17.87 2.21
CA LEU A 108 -18.95 16.58 2.30
C LEU A 108 -17.98 15.40 2.44
N HIS A 109 -16.87 15.42 1.69
CA HIS A 109 -15.81 14.40 1.76
C HIS A 109 -15.19 14.32 3.16
N GLN A 110 -14.95 15.46 3.79
CA GLN A 110 -14.37 15.50 5.14
C GLN A 110 -15.33 14.91 6.18
N GLY A 111 -16.63 15.18 6.08
CA GLY A 111 -17.64 14.49 6.88
C GLY A 111 -17.66 12.99 6.60
N LEU A 112 -17.52 12.59 5.33
CA LEU A 112 -17.58 11.21 4.90
C LEU A 112 -16.42 10.39 5.49
N ILE A 113 -15.17 10.86 5.40
CA ILE A 113 -14.03 10.10 5.95
C ILE A 113 -14.13 9.91 7.47
N LEU A 114 -14.72 10.89 8.18
CA LEU A 114 -15.00 10.78 9.62
C LEU A 114 -16.08 9.75 9.90
N ALA A 115 -17.18 9.78 9.15
CA ALA A 115 -18.27 8.81 9.28
C ALA A 115 -17.80 7.38 8.98
N LEU A 116 -17.01 7.20 7.91
CA LEU A 116 -16.39 5.93 7.56
C LEU A 116 -15.45 5.43 8.66
N GLY A 117 -14.56 6.30 9.16
CA GLY A 117 -13.58 5.95 10.19
C GLY A 117 -14.19 5.64 11.55
N SER A 118 -15.31 6.25 11.91
CA SER A 118 -16.01 6.00 13.18
C SER A 118 -17.05 4.87 13.10
N GLY A 119 -17.37 4.36 11.91
CA GLY A 119 -18.41 3.33 11.78
C GLY A 119 -19.84 3.87 11.69
N ASN A 120 -20.04 5.17 11.45
CA ASN A 120 -21.35 5.79 11.36
C ASN A 120 -21.99 5.52 10.00
N VAL A 121 -22.62 4.34 9.88
CA VAL A 121 -23.23 3.82 8.65
C VAL A 121 -24.29 4.76 8.07
N ASP A 122 -25.09 5.39 8.93
CA ASP A 122 -26.20 6.23 8.51
C ASP A 122 -25.71 7.58 7.97
N ALA A 123 -24.77 8.23 8.68
CA ALA A 123 -24.12 9.44 8.18
C ALA A 123 -23.37 9.19 6.87
N ALA A 124 -22.63 8.08 6.75
CA ALA A 124 -21.95 7.72 5.52
C ALA A 124 -22.92 7.56 4.34
N ARG A 125 -24.03 6.81 4.55
CA ARG A 125 -25.08 6.63 3.53
C ARG A 125 -25.67 7.97 3.10
N TYR A 126 -26.00 8.84 4.05
CA TYR A 126 -26.56 10.14 3.77
C TYR A 126 -25.59 11.02 2.96
N LEU A 127 -24.31 11.06 3.36
CA LEU A 127 -23.28 11.86 2.68
C LEU A 127 -23.04 11.40 1.24
N PHE A 128 -23.08 10.09 0.97
CA PHE A 128 -23.06 9.63 -0.42
C PHE A 128 -24.33 10.00 -1.20
N GLY A 129 -25.50 9.97 -0.56
CA GLY A 129 -26.74 10.50 -1.12
C GLY A 129 -26.62 11.99 -1.49
N ALA A 130 -25.92 12.76 -0.65
CA ALA A 130 -25.57 14.16 -0.87
C ALA A 130 -24.41 14.38 -1.86
N LYS A 131 -23.96 13.33 -2.56
CA LYS A 131 -22.89 13.38 -3.58
C LYS A 131 -21.50 13.69 -3.03
N ALA A 132 -21.19 13.30 -1.79
CA ALA A 132 -19.82 13.26 -1.31
C ALA A 132 -18.93 12.42 -2.26
N PRO A 133 -17.79 12.94 -2.74
CA PRO A 133 -16.94 12.23 -3.69
C PRO A 133 -16.24 11.03 -3.04
N ILE A 134 -15.92 10.01 -3.83
CA ILE A 134 -15.03 8.89 -3.41
C ILE A 134 -13.65 9.18 -3.98
N ALA A 135 -12.81 9.87 -3.20
CA ALA A 135 -11.39 9.99 -3.48
C ALA A 135 -10.67 8.64 -3.33
N ARG A 136 -9.50 8.48 -3.97
CA ARG A 136 -8.63 7.29 -3.95
C ARG A 136 -8.31 6.78 -2.56
N GLN A 137 -8.11 7.69 -1.60
CA GLN A 137 -7.85 7.34 -0.20
C GLN A 137 -9.12 7.12 0.62
N THR A 138 -10.31 7.49 0.15
CA THR A 138 -11.57 7.35 0.92
C THR A 138 -11.79 5.94 1.49
N PRO A 139 -11.56 4.84 0.76
CA PRO A 139 -11.82 3.48 1.26
C PRO A 139 -10.95 3.07 2.44
N ILE A 140 -9.76 3.66 2.62
CA ILE A 140 -8.84 3.32 3.72
C ILE A 140 -9.45 3.58 5.09
N HIS A 141 -10.33 4.59 5.19
CA HIS A 141 -10.87 5.06 6.47
C HIS A 141 -11.76 4.01 7.12
N ILE A 142 -12.41 3.15 6.32
CA ILE A 142 -13.21 2.03 6.83
C ILE A 142 -12.37 1.07 7.68
N LEU A 143 -11.06 0.98 7.44
CA LEU A 143 -10.19 0.09 8.23
C LEU A 143 -10.09 0.50 9.71
N SER A 144 -10.33 1.77 10.03
CA SER A 144 -10.36 2.31 11.39
C SER A 144 -11.71 2.09 12.11
N ALA A 145 -12.77 1.74 11.38
CA ALA A 145 -14.10 1.53 11.95
C ALA A 145 -14.16 0.29 12.88
N PRO A 146 -15.19 0.18 13.73
CA PRO A 146 -15.50 -1.06 14.44
C PRO A 146 -15.66 -2.26 13.47
N SER A 147 -15.12 -3.42 13.84
CA SER A 147 -15.05 -4.61 12.97
C SER A 147 -16.41 -5.09 12.45
N ASP A 148 -17.47 -4.96 13.26
CA ASP A 148 -18.85 -5.33 12.92
C ASP A 148 -19.50 -4.39 11.88
N ARG A 149 -18.89 -3.24 11.60
CA ARG A 149 -19.42 -2.22 10.67
C ARG A 149 -18.70 -2.18 9.32
N LYS A 150 -17.48 -2.72 9.23
CA LYS A 150 -16.61 -2.57 8.04
C LYS A 150 -17.24 -3.10 6.76
N THR A 151 -17.81 -4.31 6.78
CA THR A 151 -18.46 -4.90 5.60
C THR A 151 -19.63 -4.04 5.14
N ARG A 152 -20.48 -3.57 6.06
CA ARG A 152 -21.61 -2.71 5.73
C ARG A 152 -21.18 -1.37 5.12
N LEU A 153 -20.07 -0.79 5.58
CA LEU A 153 -19.51 0.44 5.00
C LEU A 153 -18.95 0.19 3.59
N PHE A 154 -18.27 -0.94 3.37
CA PHE A 154 -17.83 -1.31 2.02
C PHE A 154 -19.02 -1.54 1.07
N GLU A 155 -20.14 -2.11 1.56
CA GLU A 155 -21.34 -2.23 0.74
C GLU A 155 -21.95 -0.89 0.34
N ILE A 156 -21.80 0.13 1.18
CA ILE A 156 -22.22 1.47 0.80
C ILE A 156 -21.28 2.00 -0.29
N LEU A 157 -19.96 1.85 -0.14
CA LEU A 157 -19.02 2.27 -1.17
C LEU A 157 -19.29 1.60 -2.53
N THR A 158 -19.56 0.29 -2.55
CA THR A 158 -19.87 -0.44 -3.80
C THR A 158 -21.15 0.05 -4.47
N GLN A 159 -22.19 0.37 -3.69
CA GLN A 159 -23.42 1.01 -4.19
C GLN A 159 -23.17 2.37 -4.86
N HIS A 160 -22.06 3.02 -4.53
CA HIS A 160 -21.66 4.32 -5.07
C HIS A 160 -20.48 4.24 -6.05
N GLY A 161 -20.23 3.07 -6.65
CA GLY A 161 -19.33 2.90 -7.79
C GLY A 161 -17.87 2.58 -7.43
N TRP A 162 -17.56 2.40 -6.15
CA TRP A 162 -16.27 1.82 -5.75
C TRP A 162 -16.25 0.31 -5.97
N SER A 163 -15.09 -0.26 -6.26
CA SER A 163 -14.89 -1.71 -6.34
C SER A 163 -13.64 -2.13 -5.56
N PRO A 164 -13.53 -3.40 -5.13
CA PRO A 164 -12.31 -3.91 -4.50
C PRO A 164 -11.02 -3.70 -5.32
N ASN A 165 -11.16 -3.58 -6.65
CA ASN A 165 -10.05 -3.38 -7.59
C ASN A 165 -9.81 -1.90 -7.93
N THR A 166 -10.57 -0.97 -7.34
CA THR A 166 -10.36 0.47 -7.54
C THR A 166 -9.00 0.87 -6.98
N PRO A 167 -8.09 1.44 -7.81
CA PRO A 167 -6.76 1.80 -7.36
C PRO A 167 -6.77 3.02 -6.44
N GLY A 168 -6.02 2.94 -5.35
CA GLY A 168 -5.54 4.09 -4.59
C GLY A 168 -4.40 4.81 -5.32
N PHE A 169 -3.57 5.54 -4.58
CA PHE A 169 -2.37 6.15 -5.18
C PHE A 169 -1.36 5.09 -5.61
N TYR A 170 -0.64 5.37 -6.70
CA TYR A 170 0.35 4.49 -7.31
C TYR A 170 -0.21 3.09 -7.61
N GLY A 171 -1.49 3.01 -7.99
CA GLY A 171 -2.16 1.75 -8.28
C GLY A 171 -2.45 0.86 -7.05
N ALA A 172 -2.19 1.33 -5.82
CA ALA A 172 -2.38 0.49 -4.65
C ALA A 172 -3.85 0.15 -4.40
N VAL A 173 -4.25 -1.11 -4.66
CA VAL A 173 -5.59 -1.60 -4.26
C VAL A 173 -5.64 -1.87 -2.75
N LEU A 174 -6.83 -1.83 -2.16
CA LEU A 174 -6.99 -2.03 -0.71
C LEU A 174 -6.81 -3.49 -0.28
N PHE A 175 -6.97 -4.43 -1.22
CA PHE A 175 -7.08 -5.85 -0.94
C PHE A 175 -5.89 -6.45 -0.16
N PRO A 176 -4.61 -6.20 -0.50
CA PRO A 176 -3.46 -6.68 0.28
C PRO A 176 -3.46 -6.28 1.76
N ARG A 177 -4.11 -5.17 2.13
CA ARG A 177 -4.10 -4.64 3.50
C ARG A 177 -5.13 -5.32 4.41
N ILE A 178 -6.09 -6.03 3.84
CA ILE A 178 -7.19 -6.63 4.60
C ILE A 178 -7.08 -8.14 4.73
N VAL A 179 -6.09 -8.78 4.08
CA VAL A 179 -5.98 -10.24 3.98
C VAL A 179 -5.77 -10.95 5.32
N SER A 180 -5.32 -10.24 6.36
CA SER A 180 -5.23 -10.76 7.73
C SER A 180 -6.57 -10.80 8.47
N ASN A 181 -7.59 -10.11 7.97
CA ASN A 181 -8.95 -10.16 8.47
C ASN A 181 -9.79 -11.10 7.60
N VAL A 182 -10.05 -12.32 8.08
CA VAL A 182 -10.75 -13.36 7.32
C VAL A 182 -12.13 -12.91 6.83
N ALA A 183 -12.90 -12.19 7.66
CA ALA A 183 -14.23 -11.72 7.28
C ALA A 183 -14.18 -10.70 6.13
N LEU A 184 -13.22 -9.78 6.16
CA LEU A 184 -13.00 -8.84 5.05
C LEU A 184 -12.42 -9.54 3.82
N LEU A 185 -11.47 -10.46 3.99
CA LEU A 185 -10.90 -11.24 2.89
C LEU A 185 -12.01 -11.95 2.10
N GLU A 186 -12.90 -12.66 2.81
CA GLU A 186 -14.03 -13.34 2.16
C GLU A 186 -15.00 -12.39 1.48
N TRP A 187 -15.28 -11.24 2.12
CA TRP A 187 -16.16 -10.24 1.53
C TRP A 187 -15.54 -9.67 0.24
N PHE A 188 -14.24 -9.33 0.25
CA PHE A 188 -13.54 -8.79 -0.91
C PHE A 188 -13.49 -9.79 -2.06
N LEU A 189 -13.16 -11.06 -1.77
CA LEU A 189 -13.17 -12.13 -2.77
C LEU A 189 -14.56 -12.35 -3.38
N ARG A 190 -15.62 -12.34 -2.56
CA ARG A 190 -17.01 -12.42 -3.04
C ARG A 190 -17.42 -11.26 -3.95
N HIS A 191 -16.75 -10.11 -3.81
CA HIS A 191 -16.98 -8.92 -4.63
C HIS A 191 -15.94 -8.75 -5.76
N GLY A 192 -15.25 -9.83 -6.13
CA GLY A 192 -14.38 -9.84 -7.31
C GLY A 192 -13.02 -9.17 -7.11
N ALA A 193 -12.53 -9.09 -5.87
CA ALA A 193 -11.16 -8.68 -5.63
C ALA A 193 -10.18 -9.61 -6.35
N ASP A 194 -9.31 -9.04 -7.18
CA ASP A 194 -8.26 -9.79 -7.87
C ASP A 194 -7.00 -9.85 -6.99
N PRO A 195 -6.56 -11.06 -6.56
CA PRO A 195 -5.39 -11.21 -5.69
C PRO A 195 -4.06 -10.84 -6.35
N ASN A 196 -4.04 -10.65 -7.66
CA ASN A 196 -2.85 -10.31 -8.43
C ASN A 196 -2.67 -8.80 -8.63
N LEU A 197 -3.59 -7.99 -8.10
CA LEU A 197 -3.47 -6.53 -8.15
C LEU A 197 -2.62 -5.98 -7.00
N GLY A 198 -1.78 -4.99 -7.31
CA GLY A 198 -0.99 -4.29 -6.31
C GLY A 198 -0.41 -2.98 -6.80
N ALA A 199 0.33 -2.32 -5.91
CA ALA A 199 0.97 -1.04 -6.21
C ALA A 199 2.03 -1.17 -7.32
N GLN A 200 2.25 -0.07 -8.03
CA GLN A 200 3.30 0.07 -9.03
C GLN A 200 4.68 -0.15 -8.40
N ARG A 201 5.51 -0.97 -9.04
CA ARG A 201 6.85 -1.30 -8.52
C ARG A 201 7.78 -0.08 -8.49
N ASP A 202 7.57 0.86 -9.40
CA ASP A 202 8.41 2.02 -9.65
C ASP A 202 7.74 3.36 -9.28
N ASN A 203 6.51 3.33 -8.75
CA ASN A 203 5.71 4.53 -8.42
C ASN A 203 5.64 5.56 -9.57
N ARG A 204 5.59 5.06 -10.82
CA ARG A 204 5.66 5.87 -12.04
C ARG A 204 4.55 6.90 -12.19
N ASP A 205 3.34 6.61 -11.71
CA ASP A 205 2.16 7.46 -11.86
C ASP A 205 1.30 7.39 -10.59
N CYS A 206 1.18 8.53 -9.89
CA CYS A 206 0.39 8.60 -8.66
C CYS A 206 -1.08 8.25 -8.89
N ASN A 207 -1.62 8.52 -10.08
CA ASN A 207 -3.00 8.23 -10.46
C ASN A 207 -3.11 7.03 -11.41
N GLY A 208 -2.03 6.30 -11.59
CA GLY A 208 -1.98 5.19 -12.53
C GLY A 208 -2.77 3.96 -12.07
N PRO A 209 -2.92 2.98 -12.97
CA PRO A 209 -3.57 1.70 -12.66
C PRO A 209 -2.72 0.85 -11.70
N PRO A 210 -3.32 -0.20 -11.10
CA PRO A 210 -2.57 -1.23 -10.38
C PRO A 210 -1.67 -2.03 -11.33
N GLU A 211 -0.62 -2.63 -10.80
CA GLU A 211 0.05 -3.75 -11.48
C GLU A 211 -0.87 -4.96 -11.49
N THR A 212 -0.81 -5.74 -12.56
CA THR A 212 -1.66 -6.93 -12.75
C THR A 212 -0.91 -8.24 -12.46
N ASP A 213 0.40 -8.17 -12.31
CA ASP A 213 1.29 -9.26 -11.94
C ASP A 213 1.89 -9.03 -10.53
N SER A 214 1.10 -8.44 -9.63
CA SER A 214 1.51 -8.28 -8.23
C SER A 214 1.31 -9.57 -7.46
N CYS A 215 2.15 -9.77 -6.44
CA CYS A 215 1.99 -10.82 -5.43
C CYS A 215 1.63 -10.25 -4.05
N SER A 216 1.35 -8.93 -3.95
CA SER A 216 1.25 -8.23 -2.66
C SER A 216 0.21 -8.83 -1.72
N ALA A 217 -0.94 -9.31 -2.21
CA ALA A 217 -1.94 -9.94 -1.35
C ALA A 217 -1.43 -11.24 -0.74
N LEU A 218 -0.78 -12.09 -1.55
CA LEU A 218 -0.26 -13.38 -1.10
C LEU A 218 0.98 -13.20 -0.20
N GLU A 219 1.85 -12.24 -0.49
CA GLU A 219 3.01 -11.88 0.35
C GLU A 219 2.55 -11.30 1.70
N ALA A 220 1.52 -10.45 1.71
CA ALA A 220 0.92 -9.95 2.95
C ALA A 220 0.27 -11.07 3.78
N ALA A 221 -0.43 -12.01 3.13
CA ALA A 221 -1.01 -13.17 3.82
C ALA A 221 0.07 -14.13 4.35
N ALA A 222 1.15 -14.34 3.59
CA ALA A 222 2.30 -15.12 4.03
C ALA A 222 2.98 -14.49 5.27
N SER A 223 3.10 -13.17 5.29
CA SER A 223 3.72 -12.40 6.37
C SER A 223 2.86 -12.33 7.63
N HIS A 224 1.57 -12.03 7.47
CA HIS A 224 0.71 -11.58 8.57
C HIS A 224 -0.62 -12.34 8.66
N GLY A 225 -0.97 -13.12 7.64
CA GLY A 225 -2.20 -13.89 7.58
C GLY A 225 -2.11 -15.24 8.31
N SER A 226 -3.21 -15.98 8.17
CA SER A 226 -3.37 -17.37 8.57
C SER A 226 -3.16 -18.31 7.38
N VAL A 227 -3.00 -19.61 7.66
CA VAL A 227 -3.03 -20.66 6.63
C VAL A 227 -4.30 -20.55 5.78
N GLU A 228 -5.44 -20.29 6.44
CA GLU A 228 -6.72 -20.10 5.77
C GLU A 228 -6.70 -18.92 4.80
N ALA A 229 -6.09 -17.79 5.17
CA ALA A 229 -6.00 -16.63 4.28
C ALA A 229 -5.19 -16.94 3.01
N VAL A 230 -4.05 -17.61 3.17
CA VAL A 230 -3.21 -18.06 2.05
C VAL A 230 -3.97 -19.04 1.16
N GLN A 231 -4.68 -20.00 1.75
CA GLN A 231 -5.49 -20.96 1.01
C GLN A 231 -6.58 -20.27 0.19
N LYS A 232 -7.31 -19.30 0.77
CA LYS A 232 -8.36 -18.57 0.05
C LYS A 232 -7.78 -17.76 -1.12
N LEU A 233 -6.63 -17.11 -0.94
CA LEU A 233 -5.98 -16.35 -2.02
C LEU A 233 -5.53 -17.26 -3.17
N VAL A 234 -4.86 -18.37 -2.86
CA VAL A 234 -4.45 -19.37 -3.87
C VAL A 234 -5.67 -19.91 -4.61
N SER A 235 -6.73 -20.26 -3.88
CA SER A 235 -7.99 -20.75 -4.46
C SER A 235 -8.70 -19.69 -5.32
N ALA A 236 -8.48 -18.41 -5.02
CA ALA A 236 -8.98 -17.27 -5.79
C ALA A 236 -8.07 -16.91 -6.99
N GLY A 237 -7.03 -17.70 -7.28
CA GLY A 237 -6.17 -17.51 -8.45
C GLY A 237 -4.96 -16.60 -8.22
N ALA A 238 -4.52 -16.42 -6.96
CA ALA A 238 -3.26 -15.75 -6.66
C ALA A 238 -2.08 -16.50 -7.32
N GLN A 239 -1.28 -15.79 -8.09
CA GLN A 239 -0.14 -16.35 -8.82
C GLN A 239 1.12 -16.30 -7.96
N ILE A 240 1.55 -17.45 -7.42
CA ILE A 240 2.74 -17.56 -6.57
C ILE A 240 3.99 -17.00 -7.26
N ARG A 241 4.13 -17.24 -8.57
CA ARG A 241 5.27 -16.81 -9.39
C ARG A 241 5.43 -15.29 -9.54
N ASN A 242 4.41 -14.50 -9.18
CA ASN A 242 4.45 -13.04 -9.32
C ASN A 242 5.38 -12.37 -8.29
N GLY A 243 5.77 -13.09 -7.23
CA GLY A 243 6.60 -12.56 -6.16
C GLY A 243 7.25 -13.68 -5.37
N ALA A 244 7.64 -13.40 -4.13
CA ALA A 244 8.38 -14.34 -3.29
C ALA A 244 7.67 -14.59 -1.95
N PRO A 245 6.41 -15.07 -1.92
CA PRO A 245 5.63 -15.23 -0.68
C PRO A 245 6.31 -16.17 0.33
N LEU A 246 7.10 -17.15 -0.14
CA LEU A 246 7.86 -18.04 0.74
C LEU A 246 8.95 -17.29 1.51
N TYR A 247 9.63 -16.33 0.88
CA TYR A 247 10.61 -15.47 1.56
C TYR A 247 9.98 -14.74 2.73
N PHE A 248 8.78 -14.19 2.52
CA PHE A 248 8.02 -13.48 3.55
C PHE A 248 7.58 -14.41 4.69
N ALA A 249 7.03 -15.59 4.40
CA ALA A 249 6.64 -16.58 5.42
C ALA A 249 7.83 -17.07 6.26
N ALA A 250 8.99 -17.25 5.62
CA ALA A 250 10.19 -17.78 6.25
C ALA A 250 10.81 -16.83 7.29
N GLY A 251 10.70 -15.50 7.09
CA GLY A 251 11.33 -14.50 7.97
C GLY A 251 10.45 -13.83 9.02
N VAL A 252 9.16 -14.22 9.14
CA VAL A 252 8.26 -13.57 10.11
C VAL A 252 8.75 -13.76 11.54
N CYS A 253 8.94 -12.68 12.29
CA CYS A 253 9.21 -12.74 13.74
C CYS A 253 7.90 -12.68 14.55
N PRO A 254 7.87 -13.22 15.79
CA PRO A 254 6.74 -13.04 16.69
C PRO A 254 6.41 -11.55 16.93
N PRO A 255 5.15 -11.20 17.25
CA PRO A 255 4.76 -9.81 17.52
C PRO A 255 5.64 -9.15 18.59
N GLY A 256 6.12 -7.94 18.33
CA GLY A 256 6.96 -7.18 19.25
C GLY A 256 8.46 -7.55 19.21
N ALA A 257 8.85 -8.60 18.50
CA ALA A 257 10.25 -8.96 18.33
C ALA A 257 10.92 -8.10 17.25
N ASN A 258 12.16 -7.66 17.50
CA ASN A 258 12.99 -6.98 16.52
C ASN A 258 14.23 -7.86 16.22
N PRO A 259 14.32 -8.50 15.03
CA PRO A 259 15.46 -9.34 14.68
C PRO A 259 16.78 -8.57 14.57
N HIS A 260 16.74 -7.24 14.50
CA HIS A 260 17.93 -6.38 14.49
C HIS A 260 18.36 -5.93 15.89
N ALA A 261 17.54 -6.15 16.93
CA ALA A 261 17.87 -5.78 18.32
C ALA A 261 18.49 -6.94 19.12
N GLY A 262 18.36 -8.18 18.65
CA GLY A 262 18.90 -9.36 19.30
C GLY A 262 18.32 -10.66 18.72
N LEU A 263 18.85 -11.81 19.17
CA LEU A 263 18.37 -13.11 18.72
C LEU A 263 16.93 -13.33 19.16
N VAL A 264 16.06 -13.58 18.18
CA VAL A 264 14.65 -13.91 18.41
C VAL A 264 14.54 -15.42 18.54
N THR A 265 13.83 -15.90 19.57
CA THR A 265 13.45 -17.32 19.69
C THR A 265 11.94 -17.45 19.56
N PRO A 266 11.41 -17.76 18.37
CA PRO A 266 9.98 -17.98 18.18
C PRO A 266 9.47 -19.17 19.00
N SER A 267 8.23 -19.10 19.48
CA SER A 267 7.61 -20.27 20.14
C SER A 267 7.41 -21.42 19.14
N ARG A 268 7.38 -22.65 19.65
CA ARG A 268 7.17 -23.85 18.82
C ARG A 268 5.83 -23.78 18.07
N GLU A 269 4.78 -23.29 18.72
CA GLU A 269 3.44 -23.16 18.15
C GLU A 269 3.42 -22.11 17.03
N PHE A 270 4.10 -20.98 17.23
CA PHE A 270 4.24 -19.93 16.23
C PHE A 270 4.97 -20.44 14.99
N ASP A 271 6.14 -21.06 15.18
CA ASP A 271 6.94 -21.61 14.09
C ASP A 271 6.18 -22.73 13.34
N ALA A 272 5.47 -23.61 14.05
CA ALA A 272 4.64 -24.64 13.43
C ALA A 272 3.52 -24.03 12.56
N ALA A 273 2.92 -22.91 12.98
CA ALA A 273 1.93 -22.21 12.18
C ALA A 273 2.54 -21.60 10.91
N ARG A 274 3.77 -21.05 10.99
CA ARG A 274 4.48 -20.53 9.81
C ARG A 274 4.93 -21.64 8.86
N VAL A 275 5.39 -22.78 9.38
CA VAL A 275 5.73 -23.96 8.56
C VAL A 275 4.52 -24.45 7.76
N ARG A 276 3.30 -24.44 8.33
CA ARG A 276 2.09 -24.79 7.55
C ARG A 276 1.82 -23.84 6.38
N ILE A 277 2.11 -22.54 6.55
CA ILE A 277 2.02 -21.57 5.44
C ILE A 277 3.10 -21.87 4.39
N MET A 278 4.34 -22.11 4.80
CA MET A 278 5.44 -22.43 3.89
C MET A 278 5.17 -23.70 3.09
N ALA A 279 4.67 -24.75 3.74
CA ALA A 279 4.27 -25.99 3.09
C ALA A 279 3.20 -25.75 2.04
N LEU A 280 2.13 -25.02 2.40
CA LEU A 280 1.07 -24.68 1.46
C LEU A 280 1.59 -23.91 0.23
N LEU A 281 2.54 -22.99 0.42
CA LEU A 281 3.14 -22.25 -0.70
C LEU A 281 3.96 -23.17 -1.61
N VAL A 282 4.78 -24.06 -1.05
CA VAL A 282 5.59 -25.02 -1.83
C VAL A 282 4.73 -26.05 -2.55
N GLU A 283 3.66 -26.55 -1.90
CA GLU A 283 2.64 -27.41 -2.53
C GLU A 283 1.98 -26.74 -3.75
N ASN A 284 1.92 -25.40 -3.75
CA ASN A 284 1.41 -24.58 -4.84
C ASN A 284 2.53 -24.00 -5.73
N CYS A 285 3.66 -24.71 -5.83
CA CYS A 285 4.79 -24.43 -6.72
C CYS A 285 5.63 -23.19 -6.36
N ALA A 286 5.67 -22.76 -5.08
CA ALA A 286 6.69 -21.82 -4.64
C ALA A 286 8.08 -22.49 -4.70
N ASP A 287 9.03 -21.85 -5.39
CA ASP A 287 10.42 -22.32 -5.42
C ASP A 287 11.11 -22.00 -4.08
N VAL A 288 11.63 -23.05 -3.44
CA VAL A 288 12.30 -22.98 -2.13
C VAL A 288 13.55 -22.10 -2.17
N ASN A 289 14.19 -22.00 -3.34
CA ASN A 289 15.38 -21.20 -3.58
C ASN A 289 15.08 -19.89 -4.34
N GLN A 290 13.81 -19.52 -4.48
CA GLN A 290 13.42 -18.29 -5.16
C GLN A 290 14.00 -17.07 -4.45
N LYS A 291 14.78 -16.27 -5.17
CA LYS A 291 15.23 -14.98 -4.67
C LYS A 291 14.10 -13.94 -4.71
N LEU A 292 13.96 -13.18 -3.64
CA LEU A 292 13.35 -11.86 -3.71
C LEU A 292 14.39 -10.88 -4.28
N GLU A 293 14.06 -10.22 -5.39
CA GLU A 293 14.88 -9.15 -5.95
C GLU A 293 14.46 -7.81 -5.32
N SER A 294 15.29 -7.29 -4.43
CA SER A 294 15.09 -5.97 -3.85
C SER A 294 15.36 -4.85 -4.88
N ARG A 295 14.92 -3.62 -4.57
CA ARG A 295 15.25 -2.41 -5.36
C ARG A 295 16.76 -2.18 -5.55
N HIS A 296 17.59 -2.78 -4.71
CA HIS A 296 19.04 -2.70 -4.75
C HIS A 296 19.68 -3.89 -5.49
N MET A 297 18.89 -4.66 -6.25
CA MET A 297 19.31 -5.82 -7.04
C MET A 297 20.05 -6.88 -6.23
N THR A 298 19.83 -6.91 -4.91
CA THR A 298 20.49 -7.88 -4.05
C THR A 298 19.52 -9.03 -3.75
N PRO A 299 19.92 -10.28 -4.04
CA PRO A 299 19.06 -11.44 -3.82
C PRO A 299 18.87 -11.70 -2.33
N GLN A 300 17.64 -12.02 -1.94
CA GLN A 300 17.29 -12.42 -0.59
C GLN A 300 16.57 -13.76 -0.65
N TYR A 301 17.03 -14.74 0.12
CA TYR A 301 16.56 -16.12 0.03
C TYR A 301 15.76 -16.51 1.29
N PRO A 302 14.72 -17.36 1.17
CA PRO A 302 13.91 -17.80 2.30
C PRO A 302 14.73 -18.40 3.44
N THR A 303 15.76 -19.20 3.13
CA THR A 303 16.65 -19.84 4.09
C THR A 303 17.42 -18.83 4.93
N VAL A 304 17.98 -17.78 4.29
CA VAL A 304 18.68 -16.71 4.99
C VAL A 304 17.72 -15.95 5.91
N ASN A 305 16.51 -15.65 5.42
CA ASN A 305 15.52 -14.91 6.20
C ASN A 305 15.03 -15.71 7.43
N ALA A 306 14.88 -17.03 7.30
CA ALA A 306 14.53 -17.91 8.43
C ALA A 306 15.64 -17.96 9.50
N VAL A 307 16.91 -17.95 9.09
CA VAL A 307 18.04 -17.85 10.02
C VAL A 307 18.03 -16.50 10.74
N MET A 308 17.81 -15.40 10.01
CA MET A 308 17.70 -14.05 10.61
C MET A 308 16.56 -13.93 11.63
N ALA A 309 15.47 -14.66 11.41
CA ALA A 309 14.34 -14.73 12.34
C ALA A 309 14.58 -15.67 13.55
N GLY A 310 15.76 -16.30 13.65
CA GLY A 310 16.10 -17.28 14.69
C GLY A 310 15.24 -18.56 14.65
N ALA A 311 14.63 -18.85 13.51
CA ALA A 311 13.58 -19.85 13.39
C ALA A 311 14.12 -21.21 12.98
N VAL A 312 14.75 -21.91 13.92
CA VAL A 312 15.40 -23.22 13.69
C VAL A 312 14.45 -24.24 13.06
N GLY A 313 13.17 -24.23 13.45
CA GLY A 313 12.15 -25.11 12.89
C GLY A 313 11.91 -24.88 11.40
N ARG A 314 11.84 -23.61 11.00
CA ARG A 314 11.67 -23.20 9.59
C ARG A 314 12.91 -23.48 8.76
N VAL A 315 14.10 -23.23 9.30
CA VAL A 315 15.37 -23.56 8.63
C VAL A 315 15.45 -25.05 8.34
N ARG A 316 15.20 -25.91 9.35
CA ARG A 316 15.20 -27.36 9.18
C ARG A 316 14.18 -27.81 8.13
N TRP A 317 12.98 -27.22 8.17
CA TRP A 317 11.95 -27.52 7.18
C TRP A 317 12.41 -27.18 5.75
N LEU A 318 13.00 -25.99 5.54
CA LEU A 318 13.52 -25.57 4.23
C LEU A 318 14.63 -26.50 3.72
N LEU A 319 15.59 -26.87 4.56
CA LEU A 319 16.67 -27.80 4.18
C LEU A 319 16.15 -29.18 3.80
N ASN A 320 15.10 -29.66 4.47
CA ASN A 320 14.43 -30.92 4.12
C ASN A 320 13.67 -30.84 2.78
N HIS A 321 13.45 -29.64 2.25
CA HIS A 321 12.83 -29.38 0.95
C HIS A 321 13.83 -28.79 -0.05
N GLU A 322 15.10 -29.22 0.05
CA GLU A 322 16.15 -28.91 -0.92
C GLU A 322 16.53 -27.41 -1.01
N ALA A 323 16.32 -26.65 0.07
CA ALA A 323 16.87 -25.31 0.17
C ALA A 323 18.41 -25.37 0.16
N ASP A 324 19.05 -24.55 -0.66
CA ASP A 324 20.51 -24.43 -0.71
C ASP A 324 20.98 -23.39 0.33
N PRO A 325 21.66 -23.81 1.41
CA PRO A 325 22.16 -22.89 2.44
C PRO A 325 23.37 -22.08 1.99
N ALA A 326 24.00 -22.40 0.85
CA ALA A 326 25.18 -21.73 0.32
C ALA A 326 24.84 -20.53 -0.57
N LEU A 327 23.57 -20.36 -0.97
CA LEU A 327 23.13 -19.20 -1.76
C LEU A 327 23.44 -17.89 -1.02
N ARG A 328 24.17 -17.00 -1.71
CA ARG A 328 24.66 -15.75 -1.13
C ARG A 328 23.74 -14.60 -1.48
N GLY A 329 23.28 -13.89 -0.45
CA GLY A 329 22.55 -12.62 -0.55
C GLY A 329 23.33 -11.45 0.03
N ALA A 330 22.62 -10.36 0.34
CA ALA A 330 23.19 -9.15 0.96
C ALA A 330 23.89 -9.44 2.30
N PHE A 331 23.38 -10.43 3.03
CA PHE A 331 23.82 -10.78 4.39
C PHE A 331 24.79 -11.97 4.41
N GLY A 332 25.26 -12.42 3.25
CA GLY A 332 26.00 -13.67 3.08
C GLY A 332 25.07 -14.85 2.80
N SER A 333 25.58 -16.05 3.05
CA SER A 333 24.79 -17.28 2.99
C SER A 333 24.11 -17.60 4.33
N ALA A 334 23.17 -18.54 4.33
CA ALA A 334 22.50 -18.97 5.56
C ALA A 334 23.51 -19.58 6.55
N SER A 335 24.48 -20.35 6.05
CA SER A 335 25.56 -20.93 6.85
C SER A 335 26.49 -19.89 7.46
N GLU A 336 26.89 -18.87 6.69
CA GLU A 336 27.74 -17.78 7.16
C GLU A 336 27.04 -16.95 8.25
N TYR A 337 25.75 -16.69 8.08
CA TYR A 337 24.97 -15.93 9.06
C TYR A 337 24.77 -16.71 10.37
N ALA A 338 24.42 -18.00 10.28
CA ALA A 338 24.27 -18.86 11.45
C ALA A 338 25.57 -18.96 12.27
N HIS A 339 26.72 -19.06 11.60
CA HIS A 339 28.01 -19.08 12.27
C HIS A 339 28.31 -17.77 13.02
N ARG A 340 28.01 -16.63 12.38
CA ARG A 340 28.21 -15.30 12.99
C ARG A 340 27.36 -15.11 14.25
N MET A 341 26.08 -15.47 14.18
CA MET A 341 25.17 -15.36 15.33
C MET A 341 25.62 -16.25 16.49
N GLY A 342 26.01 -17.50 16.22
CA GLY A 342 26.52 -18.40 17.27
C GLY A 342 27.81 -17.90 17.93
N SER A 343 28.70 -17.25 17.17
CA SER A 343 29.93 -16.66 17.72
C SER A 343 29.72 -15.34 18.47
N GLU A 344 28.60 -14.64 18.27
CA GLU A 344 28.23 -13.44 19.03
C GLU A 344 27.58 -13.82 20.37
N ASP A 345 26.77 -14.89 20.40
CA ASP A 345 26.21 -15.46 21.64
C ASP A 345 27.31 -15.95 22.60
N GLU A 346 28.42 -16.49 22.08
CA GLU A 346 29.58 -16.94 22.88
C GLU A 346 30.40 -15.79 23.49
N LYS A 347 30.28 -14.55 22.99
CA LYS A 347 31.03 -13.38 23.49
C LYS A 347 30.25 -12.54 24.50
N GLY A 348 29.00 -12.91 24.78
CA GLY A 348 28.12 -12.23 25.73
C GLY A 348 27.99 -12.98 27.06
N TYR A 349 29.10 -13.20 27.77
CA TYR A 349 29.12 -13.59 29.21
C TYR A 349 30.31 -12.96 29.93
#